data_AF-A0A0R1XMX1-F1
#
_entry.id   AF-A0A0R1XMX1-F1
#
_cell.length_a   1.000
_cell.length_b   1.000
_cell.length_c   1.000
_cell.angle_alpha   90.00
_cell.angle_beta   90.00
_cell.angle_gamma   90.00
#
_symmetry.space_group_name_H-M   'P 1'
#
loop_
_entity.id
_entity.type
_entity.pdbx_description
1 polymer ?
#
loop_
_entity_poly.entity_id
_entity_poly.type
_entity_poly.pdbx_seq_one_letter_code
_entity_poly.pdbx_strand_id
1 'polypeptide(L)' 'MRILMAGLNSSLTENLKIGAVGTVGGGYAMYPLGYLGDYLDVTNHRVVSKARFLKEYRVLDSKA' A
#
# COMPACT_ATOMS: atom_id res chain seq x y z
N MET A 1 11.21 -4.70 -2.97
CA MET A 1 10.60 -5.35 -1.79
C MET A 1 9.15 -5.69 -2.11
N ARG A 2 8.66 -6.86 -1.72
CA ARG A 2 7.22 -7.23 -1.85
C ARG A 2 6.53 -6.99 -0.52
N ILE A 3 5.39 -6.30 -0.52
CA ILE A 3 4.70 -5.86 0.72
C ILE A 3 3.33 -6.51 0.83
N LEU A 4 3.07 -7.26 1.92
CA LEU A 4 1.76 -7.86 2.18
C LEU A 4 0.82 -6.83 2.80
N MET A 5 -0.14 -6.33 2.02
CA MET A 5 -1.06 -5.28 2.51
C MET A 5 -2.19 -5.81 3.38
N ALA A 6 -2.44 -7.13 3.39
CA ALA A 6 -3.51 -7.75 4.18
C ALA A 6 -3.33 -7.57 5.71
N GLY A 7 -2.12 -7.28 6.18
CA GLY A 7 -1.86 -6.99 7.60
C GLY A 7 -2.13 -5.54 8.01
N LEU A 8 -2.37 -4.62 7.05
CA LEU A 8 -2.54 -3.19 7.32
C LEU A 8 -4.01 -2.80 7.59
N ASN A 9 -4.97 -3.67 7.29
CA ASN A 9 -6.38 -3.44 7.53
C ASN A 9 -7.01 -4.63 8.27
N SER A 10 -7.69 -4.36 9.38
CA SER A 10 -8.44 -5.38 10.15
C SER A 10 -9.79 -5.75 9.50
N SER A 11 -10.18 -5.06 8.42
CA SER A 11 -11.42 -5.34 7.67
C SER A 11 -11.32 -6.65 6.88
N LEU A 12 -12.17 -7.61 7.26
CA LEU A 12 -12.32 -8.89 6.57
C LEU A 12 -12.67 -8.70 5.07
N THR A 13 -13.48 -7.70 4.75
CA THR A 13 -13.92 -7.39 3.39
C THR A 13 -12.76 -6.90 2.52
N GLU A 14 -11.90 -6.02 3.04
CA GLU A 14 -10.70 -5.57 2.32
C GLU A 14 -9.74 -6.74 2.05
N ASN A 15 -9.53 -7.58 3.06
CA ASN A 15 -8.65 -8.74 2.96
C ASN A 15 -9.16 -9.77 1.96
N LEU A 16 -10.47 -10.00 1.90
CA LEU A 16 -11.11 -10.81 0.87
C LEU A 16 -10.92 -10.22 -0.54
N LYS A 17 -11.04 -8.89 -0.69
CA LYS A 17 -10.86 -8.22 -1.97
C LYS A 17 -9.41 -8.29 -2.46
N ILE A 18 -8.44 -8.08 -1.57
CA ILE A 18 -7.00 -8.23 -1.85
C ILE A 18 -6.70 -9.69 -2.24
N GLY A 19 -7.25 -10.66 -1.50
CA GLY A 19 -7.11 -12.09 -1.80
C GLY A 19 -7.71 -12.47 -3.16
N ALA A 20 -8.91 -11.99 -3.48
CA ALA A 20 -9.59 -12.26 -4.74
C ALA A 20 -8.82 -11.72 -5.95
N VAL A 21 -8.24 -10.51 -5.85
CA VAL A 21 -7.36 -9.94 -6.88
C VAL A 21 -6.10 -10.79 -7.07
N GLY A 22 -5.53 -11.32 -5.98
CA GLY A 22 -4.41 -12.27 -6.03
C GLY A 22 -4.73 -13.58 -6.76
N THR A 23 -5.96 -14.09 -6.63
CA THR A 23 -6.41 -15.33 -7.28
C THR A 23 -6.63 -15.16 -8.79
N VAL A 24 -7.22 -14.05 -9.23
CA VAL A 24 -7.48 -13.78 -10.67
C VAL A 24 -6.19 -13.43 -11.43
N GLY A 25 -5.22 -12.80 -10.77
CA GLY A 25 -3.93 -12.41 -11.37
C GLY A 25 -2.82 -13.47 -11.33
N GLY A 26 -3.15 -14.72 -10.98
CA GLY A 26 -2.18 -15.82 -10.94
C GLY A 26 -1.19 -15.71 -9.77
N GLY A 27 -1.67 -15.73 -8.53
CA GLY A 27 -0.91 -16.06 -7.30
C GLY A 27 0.20 -15.10 -6.85
N TYR A 28 0.74 -14.29 -7.76
CA TYR A 28 1.87 -13.38 -7.55
C TYR A 28 1.50 -11.90 -7.69
N ALA A 29 0.29 -11.59 -8.15
CA ALA A 29 -0.26 -10.24 -8.27
C ALA A 29 -0.68 -9.61 -6.93
N MET A 30 -0.40 -10.26 -5.79
CA MET A 30 -0.95 -9.90 -4.49
C MET A 30 -0.14 -8.84 -3.72
N TYR A 31 1.11 -8.58 -4.12
CA TYR A 31 2.03 -7.72 -3.37
C TYR A 31 2.42 -6.49 -4.19
N PRO A 32 2.06 -5.27 -3.78
CA PRO A 32 2.71 -4.09 -4.34
C PRO A 32 4.22 -4.19 -4.13
N LEU A 33 4.95 -3.82 -5.19
CA LEU A 33 6.40 -3.71 -5.17
C LEU A 33 6.77 -2.30 -4.68
N GLY A 34 7.64 -2.26 -3.68
CA GLY A 34 8.27 -1.02 -3.21
C GLY A 34 9.78 -1.05 -3.35
N TYR A 35 10.35 0.12 -3.57
CA TYR A 35 11.79 0.37 -3.59
C TYR A 35 12.20 1.18 -2.36
N LEU A 36 13.50 1.18 -2.06
CA LEU A 36 14.02 2.00 -0.96
C LEU A 36 13.71 3.47 -1.22
N GLY A 37 13.14 4.14 -0.22
CA GLY A 37 12.71 5.54 -0.30
C GLY A 37 11.27 5.75 -0.79
N ASP A 38 10.55 4.69 -1.14
CA ASP A 38 9.09 4.76 -1.34
C ASP A 38 8.35 4.87 0.00
N TYR A 39 7.12 5.36 -0.07
CA TYR A 39 6.24 5.63 1.05
C TYR A 39 5.08 4.64 1.06
N LEU A 40 4.68 4.20 2.25
CA LEU A 40 3.53 3.33 2.43
C LEU A 40 2.30 4.17 2.80
N ASP A 41 1.35 4.27 1.87
CA ASP A 41 0.04 4.88 2.13
C ASP A 41 -0.91 3.79 2.66
N VAL A 42 -0.94 3.71 3.99
CA VAL A 42 -1.75 2.73 4.73
C VAL A 42 -3.24 2.95 4.46
N THR A 43 -3.69 4.20 4.41
CA THR A 43 -5.11 4.56 4.22
C THR A 43 -5.65 4.04 2.89
N ASN A 44 -4.87 4.15 1.81
CA ASN A 44 -5.31 3.74 0.47
C ASN A 44 -4.71 2.40 0.01
N HIS A 45 -4.10 1.64 0.93
CA HIS A 45 -3.42 0.36 0.68
C HIS A 45 -2.50 0.37 -0.55
N ARG A 46 -1.63 1.37 -0.68
CA ARG A 46 -0.74 1.49 -1.83
C ARG A 46 0.67 1.90 -1.45
N VAL A 47 1.61 1.53 -2.31
CA VAL A 47 2.97 2.06 -2.29
C VAL A 47 3.02 3.30 -3.17
N VAL A 48 3.65 4.35 -2.66
CA VAL A 48 3.74 5.66 -3.31
C VAL A 48 5.22 5.98 -3.51
N SER A 49 5.62 6.27 -4.74
CA SER A 49 7.01 6.67 -5.01
C SER A 49 7.35 7.99 -4.32
N LYS A 50 8.63 8.20 -3.98
CA LYS A 50 9.09 9.48 -3.41
C LYS A 50 8.65 10.70 -4.24
N ALA A 51 8.78 10.62 -5.56
CA ALA A 51 8.39 11.70 -6.46
C ALA A 51 6.89 12.03 -6.37
N ARG A 52 6.04 11.00 -6.30
CA ARG A 52 4.60 11.17 -6.16
C ARG A 52 4.23 11.68 -4.77
N PHE A 53 4.88 11.17 -3.72
CA PHE A 53 4.68 11.62 -2.35
C PHE A 53 4.94 13.12 -2.22
N LEU A 54 6.10 13.58 -2.69
CA LEU A 54 6.49 15.00 -2.63
C LEU A 54 5.57 15.92 -3.44
N LYS A 55 4.85 15.39 -4.44
CA LYS A 55 3.91 16.15 -5.28
C LYS A 55 2.49 16.20 -4.70
N GLU A 56 2.01 15.08 -4.17
CA GLU A 56 0.60 14.88 -3.83
C GLU A 56 0.31 14.93 -2.32
N TYR A 57 1.34 14.86 -1.46
CA TYR A 57 1.18 14.78 -0.01
C TYR A 57 1.80 15.99 0.68
N ARG A 58 1.23 16.35 1.83
CA ARG A 58 1.77 17.37 2.73
C ARG A 58 2.09 16.71 4.06
N VAL A 59 3.32 16.83 4.53
CA VAL A 59 3.70 16.44 5.88
C VAL A 59 3.12 17.46 6.86
N LEU A 60 2.31 16.98 7.80
CA LEU A 60 1.83 17.81 8.91
C LEU A 60 2.84 17.65 10.05
N ASP A 61 3.45 18.73 10.48
CA ASP A 61 4.28 18.73 11.70
C ASP A 61 3.34 18.84 12.91
N SER A 62 3.54 17.99 13.92
CA SER A 62 2.71 17.98 15.14
C SER A 62 3.19 19.00 16.18
N LYS A 63 4.22 19.79 15.87
CA LYS A 63 4.63 20.93 16.68
C LYS A 63 3.91 22.21 16.22
N ALA A 64 2.73 22.42 16.78
CA ALA A 64 2.10 23.74 16.92
C ALA A 64 1.96 24.05 18.42
#